data_AF-A0A7Y3AGM2-F1
#
_entry.id   AF-A0A7Y3AGM2-F1
#
_cell.length_a   1.000
_cell.length_b   1.000
_cell.length_c   1.000
_cell.angle_alpha   90.00
_cell.angle_beta   90.00
_cell.angle_gamma   90.00
#
_symmetry.space_group_name_H-M   'P 1'
#
loop_
_entity.id
_entity.type
_entity.pdbx_description
1 polymer ?
#
loop_
_entity_poly.entity_id
_entity_poly.type
_entity_poly.pdbx_seq_one_letter_code
_entity_poly.pdbx_strand_id
1 'polypeptide(L)'
;YKLYPQKPISIEIIKKLIYLDGYWAFGMYDRQSDRILMMSLPTLIETSRFPEMYNQPFDEEHYVGAIAHEITHAIFHHNSTQIEEKWNNAAQEYLAHTTQLGVLSAQRREERSLVPKMLALGNLEMI
;
A
#
# COMPACT_ATOMS: atom_id res chain seq x y z
N TYR A 1 3.56 -17.90 21.46
CA TYR A 1 4.24 -18.02 20.15
C TYR A 1 5.52 -17.22 20.19
N LYS A 2 6.65 -17.76 19.70
CA LYS A 2 7.88 -16.98 19.48
C LYS A 2 7.91 -16.58 18.00
N LEU A 3 7.78 -15.28 17.73
CA LEU A 3 7.93 -14.72 16.40
C LEU A 3 9.37 -14.28 16.23
N TYR A 4 10.07 -14.85 15.26
CA TYR A 4 11.41 -14.42 14.88
C TYR A 4 11.30 -13.69 13.54
N PRO A 5 11.62 -12.40 13.46
CA PRO A 5 11.68 -11.72 12.17
C PRO A 5 12.76 -12.41 11.32
N GLN A 6 12.35 -12.95 10.17
CA GLN A 6 13.29 -13.64 9.28
C GLN A 6 14.17 -12.67 8.52
N LYS A 7 13.64 -11.47 8.23
CA LYS A 7 14.33 -10.41 7.49
C LYS A 7 13.81 -9.05 7.94
N PRO A 8 14.69 -8.04 8.13
CA PRO A 8 14.24 -6.69 8.42
C PRO A 8 13.54 -6.09 7.20
N ILE A 9 12.48 -5.32 7.43
CA ILE A 9 11.83 -4.53 6.39
C ILE A 9 12.52 -3.17 6.34
N SER A 10 13.02 -2.79 5.16
CA SER A 10 13.67 -1.50 4.93
C SER A 10 12.69 -0.55 4.24
N ILE A 11 12.50 0.64 4.81
CA ILE A 11 11.67 1.70 4.25
C ILE A 11 12.56 2.92 3.98
N GLU A 12 12.55 3.40 2.74
CA GLU A 12 13.26 4.59 2.30
C GLU A 12 12.24 5.67 1.94
N ILE A 13 12.31 6.82 2.65
CA ILE A 13 11.47 7.97 2.34
C ILE A 13 12.18 8.83 1.28
N ILE A 14 11.58 8.95 0.10
CA ILE A 14 12.13 9.65 -1.05
C ILE A 14 11.33 10.91 -1.39
N LYS A 15 11.98 11.89 -2.00
CA LYS A 15 11.33 13.11 -2.50
C LYS A 15 11.00 13.05 -4.00
N LYS A 16 11.26 11.90 -4.64
CA LYS A 16 11.03 11.69 -6.07
C LYS A 16 9.66 11.08 -6.26
N LEU A 17 9.00 11.45 -7.35
CA LEU A 17 7.76 10.82 -7.78
C LEU A 17 8.02 9.36 -8.17
N ILE A 18 7.10 8.46 -7.82
CA ILE A 18 7.14 7.05 -8.22
C ILE A 18 6.11 6.87 -9.34
N TYR A 19 6.56 6.45 -10.52
CA TYR A 19 5.69 6.13 -11.65
C TYR A 19 5.73 4.62 -11.89
N LEU A 20 4.59 3.95 -11.72
CA LEU A 20 4.44 2.51 -11.84
C LEU A 20 3.23 2.20 -12.69
N ASP A 21 3.40 1.36 -13.71
CA ASP A 21 2.32 0.83 -14.57
C ASP A 21 1.34 1.88 -15.14
N GLY A 22 1.82 3.09 -15.40
CA GLY A 22 1.02 4.17 -16.00
C GLY A 22 0.46 5.18 -14.99
N TYR A 23 0.71 5.01 -13.70
CA TYR A 23 0.14 5.82 -12.63
C TYR A 23 1.21 6.30 -11.64
N TRP A 24 0.88 7.35 -10.89
CA TRP A 24 1.72 7.85 -9.80
C TRP A 24 1.38 7.10 -8.51
N ALA A 25 2.33 6.38 -7.94
CA ALA A 25 2.13 5.62 -6.71
C ALA A 25 2.62 6.40 -5.48
N PHE A 26 1.91 6.27 -4.35
CA PHE A 26 2.35 6.85 -3.07
C PHE A 26 3.60 6.17 -2.50
N GLY A 27 3.72 4.88 -2.77
CA GLY A 27 4.81 4.02 -2.37
C GLY A 27 4.90 2.80 -3.27
N MET A 28 5.97 2.04 -3.13
CA MET A 28 6.10 0.73 -3.73
C MET A 28 7.07 -0.14 -2.95
N TYR A 29 6.77 -1.43 -2.86
CA TYR A 29 7.75 -2.45 -2.52
C TYR A 29 8.51 -2.89 -3.77
N ASP A 30 9.80 -2.58 -3.82
CA ASP A 30 10.71 -3.09 -4.84
C ASP A 30 11.30 -4.44 -4.42
N ARG A 31 10.83 -5.49 -5.08
CA ARG A 31 11.30 -6.87 -4.89
C ARG A 31 12.78 -7.07 -5.22
N GLN A 32 13.34 -6.30 -6.17
CA GLN A 32 14.73 -6.49 -6.59
C GLN A 32 15.70 -5.98 -5.54
N SER A 33 15.47 -4.78 -5.02
CA SER A 33 16.29 -4.20 -3.95
C SER A 33 15.86 -4.60 -2.54
N ASP A 34 14.69 -5.25 -2.40
CA ASP A 34 14.06 -5.65 -1.14
C ASP A 34 13.78 -4.45 -0.22
N ARG A 35 13.23 -3.39 -0.80
CA ARG A 35 12.99 -2.12 -0.11
C ARG A 35 11.62 -1.58 -0.43
N ILE A 36 11.02 -0.94 0.57
CA ILE A 36 9.86 -0.09 0.38
C ILE A 36 10.37 1.31 0.09
N LEU A 37 9.96 1.87 -1.05
CA LEU A 37 10.16 3.27 -1.40
C LEU A 37 8.85 4.01 -1.11
N MET A 38 8.87 4.96 -0.20
CA MET A 38 7.71 5.82 0.08
C MET A 38 8.00 7.23 -0.36
N MET A 39 7.10 7.85 -1.10
CA MET A 39 7.17 9.28 -1.33
C MET A 39 6.95 10.02 -0.01
N SER A 40 7.73 11.08 0.24
CA SER A 40 7.52 11.87 1.46
C SER A 40 6.16 12.55 1.44
N LEU A 41 5.46 12.56 2.58
CA LEU A 41 4.14 13.20 2.70
C LEU A 41 4.13 14.67 2.22
N PRO A 42 5.11 15.53 2.57
CA PRO A 42 5.15 16.89 2.01
C PRO A 42 5.22 16.89 0.48
N THR A 43 6.06 16.03 -0.11
CA THR A 43 6.13 15.89 -1.58
C THR A 43 4.78 15.47 -2.15
N LEU A 44 4.10 14.49 -1.56
CA LEU A 44 2.79 14.03 -2.04
C LEU A 44 1.75 15.16 -2.05
N ILE A 45 1.68 15.93 -0.97
CA ILE A 45 0.76 17.05 -0.81
C ILE A 45 1.11 18.20 -1.79
N GLU A 46 2.40 18.44 -2.03
CA GLU A 46 2.86 19.57 -2.85
C GLU A 46 2.83 19.28 -4.36
N THR A 47 3.12 18.05 -4.80
CA THR A 47 3.32 17.73 -6.22
C THR A 47 2.05 17.26 -6.92
N SER A 48 1.12 16.64 -6.21
CA SER A 48 -0.15 16.23 -6.78
C SER A 48 -1.16 17.34 -6.57
N ARG A 49 -1.87 17.75 -7.64
CA ARG A 49 -2.75 18.91 -7.55
C ARG A 49 -3.86 18.73 -6.51
N PHE A 50 -4.28 17.49 -6.26
CA PHE A 50 -5.12 17.06 -5.14
C PHE A 50 -4.92 15.54 -4.99
N PRO A 51 -3.98 15.07 -4.15
CA PRO A 51 -3.87 13.64 -3.92
C PRO A 51 -5.15 13.21 -3.20
N GLU A 52 -5.83 12.22 -3.74
CA GLU A 52 -7.01 11.65 -3.10
C GLU A 52 -6.74 10.18 -2.86
N MET A 53 -7.34 9.64 -1.81
CA MET A 53 -7.37 8.21 -1.57
C MET A 53 -8.73 7.85 -0.96
N TYR A 54 -9.41 6.89 -1.57
CA TYR A 54 -10.78 6.52 -1.20
C TYR A 54 -11.77 7.69 -1.26
N ASN A 55 -11.66 8.53 -2.30
CA ASN A 55 -12.47 9.74 -2.52
C ASN A 55 -12.37 10.77 -1.37
N GLN A 56 -11.24 10.78 -0.67
CA GLN A 56 -10.94 11.75 0.38
C GLN A 56 -9.59 12.40 0.08
N PRO A 57 -9.40 13.69 0.43
CA PRO A 57 -8.08 14.30 0.37
C PRO A 57 -7.08 13.46 1.16
N PHE A 58 -5.94 13.17 0.54
CA PHE A 58 -4.88 12.39 1.14
C PHE A 58 -4.28 13.15 2.33
N ASP A 59 -4.06 12.45 3.43
CA ASP A 59 -3.55 12.99 4.68
C ASP A 59 -2.62 12.00 5.40
N GLU A 60 -2.26 12.29 6.64
CA GLU A 60 -1.40 11.45 7.46
C GLU A 60 -1.97 10.04 7.72
N GLU A 61 -3.28 9.88 7.89
CA GLU A 61 -3.88 8.55 8.08
C GLU A 61 -3.81 7.72 6.80
N HIS A 62 -4.07 8.34 5.64
CA HIS A 62 -3.86 7.70 4.34
C HIS A 62 -2.41 7.29 4.13
N TYR A 63 -1.47 8.14 4.54
CA TYR A 63 -0.04 7.88 4.45
C TYR A 63 0.39 6.68 5.29
N VAL A 64 -0.07 6.59 6.54
CA VAL A 64 0.16 5.42 7.40
C VAL A 64 -0.46 4.16 6.78
N GLY A 65 -1.67 4.30 6.22
CA GLY A 65 -2.31 3.23 5.46
C GLY A 65 -1.47 2.73 4.28
N ALA A 66 -0.90 3.65 3.48
CA ALA A 66 -0.03 3.31 2.36
C ALA A 66 1.26 2.61 2.82
N ILE A 67 1.86 3.03 3.94
CA ILE A 67 3.01 2.33 4.51
C ILE A 67 2.62 0.89 4.90
N ALA A 68 1.48 0.71 5.55
CA ALA A 68 0.99 -0.61 5.96
C ALA A 68 0.69 -1.52 4.75
N HIS A 69 0.20 -0.93 3.65
CA HIS A 69 0.03 -1.61 2.37
C HIS A 69 1.36 -2.19 1.87
N GLU A 70 2.40 -1.36 1.72
CA GLU A 70 3.71 -1.81 1.21
C GLU A 70 4.43 -2.79 2.16
N ILE A 71 4.26 -2.62 3.47
CA ILE A 71 4.73 -3.60 4.46
C ILE A 71 4.09 -4.96 4.24
N THR A 72 2.81 -4.99 3.85
CA THR A 72 2.11 -6.25 3.57
C THR A 72 2.74 -6.97 2.37
N HIS A 73 3.06 -6.24 1.30
CA HIS A 73 3.79 -6.80 0.15
C HIS A 73 5.16 -7.34 0.53
N ALA A 74 5.93 -6.60 1.33
CA ALA A 74 7.23 -7.05 1.82
C ALA A 74 7.12 -8.33 2.66
N ILE A 75 6.18 -8.38 3.63
CA ILE A 75 5.95 -9.56 4.46
C ILE A 75 5.52 -10.75 3.61
N PHE A 76 4.62 -10.54 2.66
CA PHE A 76 4.17 -11.61 1.77
C PHE A 76 5.37 -12.20 1.02
N HIS A 77 6.15 -11.37 0.33
CA HIS A 77 7.32 -11.80 -0.43
C HIS A 77 8.42 -12.46 0.42
N HIS A 78 8.63 -11.99 1.65
CA HIS A 78 9.61 -12.59 2.56
C HIS A 78 9.24 -14.00 2.99
N ASN A 79 7.94 -14.35 2.95
CA ASN A 79 7.41 -15.62 3.47
C ASN A 79 6.83 -16.53 2.37
N SER A 80 6.75 -16.07 1.12
CA SER A 80 6.11 -16.78 0.00
C SER A 80 7.07 -17.62 -0.85
N THR A 81 8.24 -18.01 -0.33
CA THR A 81 9.36 -18.63 -1.08
C THR A 81 9.04 -19.91 -1.88
N GLN A 82 7.81 -20.43 -1.84
CA GLN A 82 7.31 -21.56 -2.66
C GLN A 82 5.83 -21.44 -3.09
N ILE A 83 5.22 -20.25 -2.94
CA ILE A 83 3.75 -20.06 -3.01
C ILE A 83 3.34 -18.96 -3.99
N GLU A 84 4.28 -18.13 -4.46
CA GLU A 84 3.99 -17.01 -5.37
C GLU A 84 3.26 -17.45 -6.64
N GLU A 85 3.55 -18.63 -7.19
CA GLU A 85 2.83 -19.18 -8.36
C GLU A 85 1.35 -19.50 -8.08
N LYS A 86 0.94 -19.59 -6.81
CA LYS A 86 -0.45 -19.94 -6.41
C LYS A 86 -1.30 -18.72 -6.08
N TRP A 87 -0.70 -17.55 -5.82
CA TRP A 87 -1.41 -16.34 -5.42
C TRP A 87 -1.27 -15.28 -6.51
N ASN A 88 -2.37 -15.01 -7.21
CA ASN A 88 -2.40 -13.94 -8.21
C ASN A 88 -2.26 -12.55 -7.54
N ASN A 89 -1.88 -11.55 -8.34
CA ASN A 89 -1.71 -10.17 -7.84
C ASN A 89 -2.95 -9.67 -7.10
N ALA A 90 -4.15 -10.03 -7.55
CA ALA A 90 -5.40 -9.63 -6.90
C ALA A 90 -5.48 -10.10 -5.43
N ALA A 91 -5.00 -11.30 -5.10
CA ALA A 91 -4.99 -11.79 -3.73
C ALA A 91 -3.97 -11.04 -2.84
N GLN A 92 -2.83 -10.66 -3.40
CA GLN A 92 -1.82 -9.86 -2.70
C GLN A 92 -2.33 -8.44 -2.43
N GLU A 93 -2.90 -7.79 -3.44
CA GLU A 93 -3.53 -6.47 -3.32
C GLU A 93 -4.73 -6.48 -2.36
N TYR A 94 -5.53 -7.56 -2.37
CA TYR A 94 -6.62 -7.72 -1.41
C TYR A 94 -6.11 -7.68 0.04
N LEU A 95 -5.04 -8.43 0.32
CA LEU A 95 -4.43 -8.45 1.65
C LEU A 95 -3.86 -7.08 2.00
N ALA A 96 -3.13 -6.45 1.09
CA ALA A 96 -2.52 -5.15 1.30
C ALA A 96 -3.58 -4.06 1.57
N HIS A 97 -4.65 -3.99 0.78
CA HIS A 97 -5.77 -3.07 1.02
C HIS A 97 -6.55 -3.39 2.30
N THR A 98 -6.73 -4.67 2.65
CA THR A 98 -7.38 -5.04 3.91
C THR A 98 -6.57 -4.55 5.11
N THR A 99 -5.25 -4.72 5.08
CA THR A 99 -4.34 -4.20 6.11
C THR A 99 -4.39 -2.67 6.15
N GLN A 100 -4.29 -2.02 5.00
CA GLN A 100 -4.36 -0.56 4.84
C GLN A 100 -5.64 0.01 5.45
N LEU A 101 -6.80 -0.61 5.21
CA LEU A 101 -8.07 -0.20 5.84
C LEU A 101 -8.09 -0.52 7.35
N GLY A 102 -7.52 -1.65 7.73
CA GLY A 102 -7.46 -2.11 9.12
C GLY A 102 -6.72 -1.16 10.06
N VAL A 103 -5.69 -0.46 9.56
CA VAL A 103 -4.87 0.46 10.38
C VAL A 103 -5.46 1.87 10.55
N LEU A 104 -6.51 2.23 9.80
CA LEU A 104 -7.12 3.56 9.90
C LEU A 104 -7.88 3.75 11.21
N SER A 105 -8.22 4.99 11.55
CA SER A 105 -9.14 5.24 12.67
C SER A 105 -10.53 4.62 12.42
N ALA A 106 -11.28 4.37 13.50
CA ALA A 106 -12.65 3.85 13.38
C ALA A 106 -13.53 4.78 12.55
N GLN A 107 -13.42 6.09 12.79
CA GLN A 107 -14.11 7.12 12.00
C GLN A 107 -13.79 6.99 10.50
N ARG A 108 -12.51 6.90 10.13
CA ARG A 108 -12.10 6.75 8.72
C ARG A 108 -12.62 5.47 8.08
N ARG A 109 -12.67 4.36 8.83
CA ARG A 109 -13.27 3.11 8.31
C ARG A 109 -14.77 3.24 8.10
N GLU A 110 -15.48 3.93 9.00
CA GLU A 110 -16.93 4.11 8.92
C GLU A 110 -17.36 4.98 7.74
N GLU A 111 -16.62 6.08 7.49
CA GLU A 111 -16.76 6.93 6.30
C GLU A 111 -16.63 6.13 4.98
N ARG A 112 -16.05 4.92 5.06
CA ARG A 112 -15.79 4.02 3.93
C ARG A 112 -16.61 2.76 3.93
N SER A 113 -17.63 2.60 4.77
CA SER A 113 -18.48 1.39 4.88
C SER A 113 -19.23 0.98 3.59
N LEU A 114 -18.92 1.59 2.45
CA LEU A 114 -19.39 1.26 1.09
C LEU A 114 -18.28 0.63 0.22
N VAL A 115 -17.40 -0.23 0.79
CA VAL A 115 -16.39 -1.02 0.05
C VAL A 115 -16.90 -2.31 -0.66
N PRO A 116 -18.14 -2.44 -1.20
CA PRO A 116 -18.38 -3.52 -2.16
C PRO A 116 -17.79 -3.27 -3.57
N LYS A 117 -17.41 -2.03 -3.92
CA LYS A 117 -17.06 -1.70 -5.32
C LYS A 117 -15.58 -1.86 -5.70
N MET A 118 -14.63 -1.75 -4.77
CA MET A 118 -13.19 -1.92 -5.08
C MET A 118 -12.80 -3.35 -5.47
N LEU A 119 -13.60 -4.34 -5.06
CA LEU A 119 -13.32 -5.76 -5.27
C LEU A 119 -14.07 -6.37 -6.46
N ALA A 120 -15.09 -5.66 -6.98
CA ALA A 120 -16.02 -6.19 -7.97
C ALA A 120 -15.64 -5.88 -9.43
N LEU A 121 -14.65 -5.01 -9.65
CA LEU A 121 -14.18 -4.65 -10.98
C LEU A 121 -12.70 -4.99 -11.04
N GLY A 122 -12.32 -5.89 -11.94
CA GLY A 122 -10.92 -6.26 -12.22
C GLY A 122 -10.06 -5.12 -12.80
N ASN A 123 -10.45 -3.87 -12.55
CA ASN A 123 -9.67 -2.66 -12.72
C ASN A 123 -9.44 -2.12 -11.31
N LEU A 124 -8.32 -2.52 -10.72
CA LEU A 124 -7.73 -1.77 -9.61
C LEU A 124 -7.41 -0.39 -10.18
N GLU A 125 -8.30 0.58 -9.97
CA GLU A 125 -7.87 1.97 -9.86
C GLU A 125 -7.03 2.01 -8.59
N MET A 126 -5.75 1.64 -8.76
CA MET A 126 -4.71 1.84 -7.77
C MET A 126 -4.52 3.33 -7.67
N ILE A 127 -4.85 3.82 -6.49
CA ILE A 127 -4.82 5.23 -6.09
C ILE A 127 -3.38 5.74 -6.15
#